data_AF-A0A2H0MTS4-F1
#
_entry.id   AF-A0A2H0MTS4-F1
#
_cell.length_a   1.000
_cell.length_b   1.000
_cell.length_c   1.000
_cell.angle_alpha   90.00
_cell.angle_beta   90.00
_cell.angle_gamma   90.00
#
_symmetry.space_group_name_H-M   'P 1'
#
loop_
_entity.id
_entity.type
_entity.pdbx_description
1 polymer ?
#
loop_
_entity_poly.entity_id
_entity_poly.type
_entity_poly.pdbx_seq_one_letter_code
_entity_poly.pdbx_strand_id
1 'polypeptide(L)'
;MKLCDPHCKKKKIPQHLHQNGRLADPSFDRNERIYIRFREFEDNKPTLCDGKVSAAIFKTEKQSSNREKYSKSPTDVLFETNGDHKFSWGIVELMSREICETTFPHPNTETSYSFRVIHDPVQCMYPHSEIRIFENGNLVESIKPKSVKNLIKYKWREISSVLKKPS
;
A
#
# COMPACT_ATOMS: atom_id res chain seq x y z
N MET A 1 -18.14 -24.82 -9.67
CA MET A 1 -17.21 -23.89 -10.35
C MET A 1 -17.66 -22.47 -9.98
N LYS A 2 -16.91 -21.71 -9.16
CA LYS A 2 -17.30 -20.32 -8.85
C LYS A 2 -17.11 -19.49 -10.11
N LEU A 3 -18.22 -19.01 -10.67
CA LEU A 3 -18.25 -18.21 -11.89
C LEU A 3 -17.37 -16.98 -11.70
N CYS A 4 -16.46 -16.76 -12.66
CA CYS A 4 -15.68 -15.54 -12.79
C CYS A 4 -16.65 -14.36 -12.85
N ASP A 5 -16.47 -13.37 -11.97
CA ASP A 5 -17.36 -12.22 -11.89
C ASP A 5 -17.37 -11.49 -13.26
N PRO A 6 -18.52 -11.40 -13.96
CA PRO A 6 -18.59 -10.80 -15.28
C PRO A 6 -18.06 -9.36 -15.32
N HIS A 7 -18.21 -8.62 -14.21
CA HIS A 7 -17.76 -7.25 -14.08
C HIS A 7 -16.23 -7.16 -14.04
N CYS A 8 -15.58 -8.04 -13.27
CA CYS A 8 -14.13 -8.08 -13.19
C CYS A 8 -13.51 -8.59 -14.50
N LYS A 9 -14.16 -9.56 -15.17
CA LYS A 9 -13.74 -10.06 -16.49
C LYS A 9 -13.76 -8.97 -17.57
N LYS A 10 -14.81 -8.14 -17.61
CA LYS A 10 -14.90 -7.00 -18.54
C LYS A 10 -13.74 -6.01 -18.36
N LYS A 11 -13.24 -5.89 -17.13
CA LYS A 11 -12.11 -5.03 -16.76
C LYS A 11 -10.75 -5.72 -16.92
N LYS A 12 -10.69 -6.92 -17.50
CA LYS A 12 -9.45 -7.70 -17.69
C LYS A 12 -8.69 -8.00 -16.39
N ILE A 13 -9.39 -8.08 -15.26
CA ILE A 13 -8.80 -8.39 -13.96
C ILE A 13 -8.70 -9.92 -13.80
N PRO A 14 -7.52 -10.47 -13.49
CA PRO A 14 -7.32 -11.90 -13.25
C PRO A 14 -8.23 -12.49 -12.17
N GLN A 15 -8.70 -13.72 -12.40
CA GLN A 15 -9.67 -14.38 -11.51
C GLN A 15 -9.15 -14.58 -10.07
N HIS A 16 -7.84 -14.72 -9.86
CA HIS A 16 -7.28 -14.88 -8.51
C HIS A 16 -7.44 -13.63 -7.64
N LEU A 17 -7.58 -12.46 -8.27
CA LEU A 17 -7.79 -11.18 -7.60
C LEU A 17 -9.26 -10.94 -7.25
N HIS A 18 -10.19 -11.79 -7.67
CA HIS A 18 -11.62 -11.58 -7.39
C HIS A 18 -11.93 -11.94 -5.94
N GLN A 19 -12.73 -11.13 -5.26
CA GLN A 19 -13.14 -11.38 -3.88
C GLN A 19 -13.94 -12.68 -3.76
N ASN A 20 -14.84 -12.96 -4.70
CA ASN A 20 -15.64 -14.19 -4.77
C ASN A 20 -16.37 -14.53 -3.45
N GLY A 21 -16.84 -13.50 -2.75
CA GLY A 21 -17.53 -13.58 -1.45
C GLY A 21 -16.61 -13.85 -0.25
N ARG A 22 -15.29 -13.85 -0.43
CA ARG A 22 -14.34 -13.96 0.69
C ARG A 22 -14.40 -12.68 1.54
N LEU A 23 -14.48 -12.86 2.84
CA LEU A 23 -14.43 -11.76 3.82
C LEU A 23 -13.01 -11.20 3.95
N ALA A 24 -12.90 -9.99 4.48
CA ALA A 24 -11.63 -9.43 4.89
C ALA A 24 -10.96 -10.33 5.94
N ASP A 25 -9.76 -10.80 5.65
CA ASP A 25 -8.87 -11.47 6.59
C ASP A 25 -8.17 -10.47 7.53
N PRO A 26 -8.47 -10.48 8.85
CA PRO A 26 -7.85 -9.58 9.82
C PRO A 26 -6.43 -10.04 10.23
N SER A 27 -6.04 -11.27 9.90
CA SER A 27 -4.72 -11.80 10.24
C SER A 27 -3.68 -11.24 9.27
N PHE A 28 -2.58 -10.73 9.82
CA PHE A 28 -1.39 -10.35 9.06
C PHE A 28 -0.18 -11.11 9.59
N ASP A 29 0.54 -11.76 8.68
CA ASP A 29 1.84 -12.33 9.02
C ASP A 29 2.83 -11.17 9.15
N ARG A 30 3.62 -11.17 10.23
CA ARG A 30 4.64 -10.14 10.46
C ARG A 30 5.65 -10.06 9.31
N ASN A 31 5.90 -11.19 8.65
CA ASN A 31 6.87 -11.29 7.57
C ASN A 31 6.24 -11.23 6.17
N GLU A 32 4.93 -10.96 6.04
CA GLU A 32 4.37 -10.76 4.70
C GLU A 32 4.77 -9.42 4.10
N ARG A 33 4.97 -9.41 2.79
CA ARG A 33 5.26 -8.20 2.04
C ARG A 33 3.97 -7.44 1.69
N ILE A 34 4.10 -6.13 1.66
CA ILE A 34 3.08 -5.17 1.24
C ILE A 34 3.57 -4.46 -0.01
N TYR A 35 2.83 -4.59 -1.10
CA TYR A 35 3.16 -4.00 -2.39
C TYR A 35 2.48 -2.64 -2.55
N ILE A 36 3.24 -1.63 -2.93
CA ILE A 36 2.75 -0.28 -3.19
C ILE A 36 3.18 0.13 -4.59
N ARG A 37 2.23 0.57 -5.40
CA ARG A 37 2.51 1.17 -6.71
C ARG A 37 2.85 2.64 -6.59
N PHE A 38 3.71 3.14 -7.50
CA PHE A 38 4.06 4.55 -7.56
C PHE A 38 4.23 5.03 -9.01
N ARG A 39 3.91 6.30 -9.27
CA ARG A 39 4.05 6.94 -10.59
C ARG A 39 5.51 7.26 -10.88
N GLU A 40 5.88 7.44 -12.14
CA GLU A 40 7.21 7.94 -12.51
C GLU A 40 7.48 9.37 -11.98
N PHE A 41 6.44 10.21 -11.97
CA PHE A 41 6.51 11.57 -11.51
C PHE A 41 5.44 11.86 -10.45
N GLU A 42 5.81 12.62 -9.43
CA GLU A 42 4.93 13.20 -8.42
C GLU A 42 5.27 14.70 -8.32
N ASP A 43 4.28 15.59 -8.49
CA ASP A 43 4.48 17.04 -8.53
C ASP A 43 5.61 17.50 -9.48
N ASN A 44 5.65 16.93 -10.69
CA ASN A 44 6.69 17.15 -11.71
C ASN A 44 8.11 16.79 -11.28
N LYS A 45 8.28 15.97 -10.22
CA LYS A 45 9.57 15.48 -9.76
C LYS A 45 9.68 13.96 -9.98
N PRO A 46 10.84 13.46 -10.43
CA PRO A 46 11.04 12.03 -10.59
C PRO A 46 10.91 11.34 -9.23
N THR A 47 10.21 10.21 -9.22
CA THR A 47 10.01 9.40 -8.01
C THR A 47 11.09 8.34 -7.81
N LEU A 48 11.98 8.15 -8.79
CA LEU A 48 13.08 7.21 -8.75
C LEU A 48 14.35 7.90 -9.24
N CYS A 49 15.39 7.97 -8.39
CA CYS A 49 16.70 8.49 -8.73
C CYS A 49 17.77 7.54 -8.18
N ASP A 50 18.73 7.14 -9.01
CA ASP A 50 19.83 6.24 -8.64
C ASP A 50 19.37 4.94 -7.94
N GLY A 51 18.27 4.37 -8.44
CA GLY A 51 17.67 3.15 -7.91
C GLY A 51 16.95 3.31 -6.57
N LYS A 52 16.89 4.53 -5.99
CA LYS A 52 16.17 4.83 -4.75
C LYS A 52 14.90 5.60 -5.05
N VAL A 53 13.81 5.19 -4.41
CA VAL A 53 12.54 5.93 -4.52
C VAL A 53 12.58 7.22 -3.72
N SER A 54 11.79 8.19 -4.15
CA SER A 54 11.51 9.42 -3.41
C SER A 54 10.58 9.13 -2.26
N ALA A 55 10.78 9.80 -1.11
CA ALA A 55 9.87 9.73 0.01
C ALA A 55 8.45 10.23 -0.34
N ALA A 56 8.32 11.03 -1.41
CA ALA A 56 7.05 11.55 -1.89
C ALA A 56 6.05 10.46 -2.32
N ILE A 57 6.51 9.28 -2.74
CA ILE A 57 5.62 8.18 -3.18
C ILE A 57 4.78 7.63 -2.02
N PHE A 58 5.27 7.79 -0.79
CA PHE A 58 4.61 7.30 0.40
C PHE A 58 3.58 8.33 0.87
N LYS A 59 2.34 7.88 1.00
CA LYS A 59 1.25 8.65 1.56
C LYS A 59 1.13 8.31 3.03
N THR A 60 1.04 9.35 3.84
CA THR A 60 0.70 9.18 5.24
C THR A 60 -0.81 9.11 5.45
N GLU A 61 -1.62 9.31 4.41
CA GLU A 61 -3.08 9.26 4.48
C GLU A 61 -3.55 8.10 3.60
N LYS A 62 -4.17 7.08 4.22
CA LYS A 62 -4.83 5.94 3.55
C LYS A 62 -4.03 5.39 2.34
N GLN A 63 -2.83 4.88 2.60
CA GLN A 63 -1.95 4.39 1.55
C GLN A 63 -2.47 3.06 0.99
N SER A 64 -2.96 3.11 -0.25
CA SER A 64 -3.35 1.92 -1.02
C SER A 64 -2.16 0.98 -1.21
N SER A 65 -2.43 -0.32 -1.04
CA SER A 65 -1.46 -1.40 -1.20
C SER A 65 -2.15 -2.71 -1.57
N ASN A 66 -1.37 -3.72 -1.94
CA ASN A 66 -1.80 -5.12 -1.96
C ASN A 66 -0.91 -5.95 -1.03
N ARG A 67 -1.50 -6.93 -0.34
CA ARG A 67 -0.74 -7.87 0.49
C ARG A 67 -0.27 -9.10 -0.29
N GLU A 68 0.92 -9.61 0.05
CA GLU A 68 1.56 -10.74 -0.61
C GLU A 68 0.74 -12.03 -0.51
N LYS A 69 0.18 -12.34 0.67
CA LYS A 69 -0.57 -13.58 0.93
C LYS A 69 -1.63 -13.92 -0.12
N TYR A 70 -2.23 -12.90 -0.75
CA TYR A 70 -3.29 -13.06 -1.74
C TYR A 70 -2.89 -12.65 -3.16
N SER A 71 -1.67 -12.16 -3.34
CA SER A 71 -1.11 -11.83 -4.65
C SER A 71 -0.38 -13.05 -5.22
N LYS A 72 -0.53 -13.33 -6.51
CA LYS A 72 0.32 -14.30 -7.21
C LYS A 72 1.63 -13.66 -7.69
N SER A 73 1.61 -12.35 -7.92
CA SER A 73 2.77 -11.56 -8.34
C SER A 73 2.67 -10.16 -7.74
N PRO A 74 3.79 -9.48 -7.44
CA PRO A 74 3.76 -8.06 -7.07
C PRO A 74 3.02 -7.19 -8.08
N THR A 75 3.05 -7.56 -9.37
CA THR A 75 2.36 -6.84 -10.45
C THR A 75 0.83 -6.83 -10.31
N ASP A 76 0.26 -7.68 -9.44
CA ASP A 76 -1.17 -7.67 -9.15
C ASP A 76 -1.65 -6.31 -8.59
N VAL A 77 -0.76 -5.55 -7.92
CA VAL A 77 -1.06 -4.19 -7.42
C VAL A 77 -1.28 -3.17 -8.56
N LEU A 78 -0.89 -3.50 -9.79
CA LEU A 78 -1.06 -2.62 -10.95
C LEU A 78 -2.44 -2.74 -11.61
N PHE A 79 -3.23 -3.76 -11.26
CA PHE A 79 -4.62 -3.83 -11.73
C PHE A 79 -5.47 -2.79 -11.00
N GLU A 80 -6.47 -2.28 -11.73
CA GLU A 80 -7.37 -1.25 -11.25
C GLU A 80 -8.80 -1.70 -11.42
N THR A 81 -9.62 -1.47 -10.40
CA THR A 81 -11.03 -1.85 -10.40
C THR A 81 -11.86 -1.04 -11.37
N ASN A 82 -11.34 -0.01 -12.04
CA ASN A 82 -12.04 0.71 -13.12
C ASN A 82 -11.61 0.23 -14.53
N GLY A 83 -10.61 -0.65 -14.64
CA GLY A 83 -10.05 -1.11 -15.92
C GLY A 83 -8.86 -0.29 -16.45
N ASP A 84 -8.57 0.87 -15.86
CA ASP A 84 -7.44 1.75 -16.24
C ASP A 84 -6.15 1.34 -15.53
N HIS A 85 -5.66 0.14 -15.87
CA HIS A 85 -4.53 -0.50 -15.22
C HIS A 85 -3.23 0.30 -15.29
N LYS A 86 -2.41 0.19 -14.25
CA LYS A 86 -1.20 1.00 -14.05
C LYS A 86 0.08 0.25 -14.43
N PHE A 87 0.08 -0.45 -15.57
CA PHE A 87 1.22 -1.30 -15.95
C PHE A 87 2.53 -0.53 -16.18
N SER A 88 2.46 0.76 -16.51
CA SER A 88 3.61 1.67 -16.61
C SER A 88 4.16 2.14 -15.26
N TRP A 89 3.47 1.89 -14.14
CA TRP A 89 3.89 2.37 -12.83
C TRP A 89 4.98 1.48 -12.21
N GLY A 90 5.72 2.03 -11.27
CA GLY A 90 6.67 1.29 -10.45
C GLY A 90 5.99 0.57 -9.28
N ILE A 91 6.72 -0.36 -8.66
CA ILE A 91 6.29 -1.10 -7.48
C ILE A 91 7.43 -1.10 -6.46
N VAL A 92 7.10 -0.76 -5.22
CA VAL A 92 7.94 -1.04 -4.05
C VAL A 92 7.30 -2.07 -3.15
N GLU A 93 8.11 -2.74 -2.35
CA GLU A 93 7.66 -3.55 -1.22
C GLU A 93 8.13 -2.98 0.12
N LEU A 94 7.32 -3.25 1.14
CA LEU A 94 7.61 -3.03 2.56
C LEU A 94 7.26 -4.32 3.34
N MET A 95 7.97 -4.62 4.41
CA MET A 95 7.58 -5.71 5.31
C MET A 95 6.49 -5.24 6.28
N SER A 96 5.46 -6.06 6.49
CA SER A 96 4.35 -5.73 7.40
C SER A 96 4.81 -5.38 8.81
N ARG A 97 5.78 -6.12 9.38
CA ARG A 97 6.39 -5.81 10.69
C ARG A 97 7.00 -4.42 10.76
N GLU A 98 7.72 -3.98 9.71
CA GLU A 98 8.41 -2.68 9.74
C GLU A 98 7.42 -1.51 9.71
N ILE A 99 6.26 -1.72 9.07
CA ILE A 99 5.15 -0.78 9.12
C ILE A 99 4.53 -0.77 10.53
N CYS A 100 4.20 -1.95 11.07
CA CYS A 100 3.35 -2.06 12.27
C CYS A 100 4.10 -1.86 13.60
N GLU A 101 5.39 -2.17 13.66
CA GLU A 101 6.20 -2.07 14.89
C GLU A 101 6.85 -0.68 15.06
N THR A 102 6.81 0.17 14.02
CA THR A 102 7.37 1.51 14.10
C THR A 102 6.37 2.52 14.66
N THR A 103 6.75 3.22 15.72
CA THR A 103 6.00 4.33 16.31
C THR A 103 6.75 5.66 16.16
N PHE A 104 6.02 6.75 15.97
CA PHE A 104 6.59 8.09 15.82
C PHE A 104 5.98 9.04 16.86
N PRO A 105 6.78 9.59 17.81
CA PRO A 105 6.27 10.48 18.83
C PRO A 105 5.80 11.81 18.24
N HIS A 106 4.74 12.38 18.80
CA HIS A 106 4.32 13.74 18.48
C HIS A 106 5.30 14.75 19.12
N PRO A 107 5.74 15.81 18.41
CA PRO A 107 6.76 16.72 18.91
C PRO A 107 6.33 17.56 20.12
N ASN A 108 5.03 17.84 20.24
CA ASN A 108 4.49 18.78 21.24
C ASN A 108 3.48 18.16 22.21
N THR A 109 3.29 16.83 22.19
CA THR A 109 2.31 16.15 23.05
C THR A 109 2.83 14.77 23.42
N GLU A 110 2.26 14.15 24.45
CA GLU A 110 2.60 12.77 24.85
C GLU A 110 2.00 11.68 23.94
N THR A 111 1.42 12.06 22.80
CA THR A 111 0.83 11.12 21.84
C THR A 111 1.89 10.53 20.90
N SER A 112 1.57 9.38 20.31
CA SER A 112 2.39 8.73 19.28
C SER A 112 1.54 8.25 18.11
N TYR A 113 2.15 8.30 16.91
CA TYR A 113 1.59 7.73 15.70
C TYR A 113 2.12 6.32 15.47
N SER A 114 1.21 5.41 15.16
CA SER A 114 1.50 4.03 14.76
C SER A 114 0.75 3.72 13.48
N PHE A 115 1.10 2.60 12.84
CA PHE A 115 0.50 2.19 11.57
C PHE A 115 0.00 0.76 11.66
N ARG A 116 -1.05 0.47 10.92
CA ARG A 116 -1.50 -0.91 10.71
C ARG A 116 -1.85 -1.09 9.25
N VAL A 117 -1.55 -2.27 8.74
CA VAL A 117 -2.08 -2.71 7.44
C VAL A 117 -3.47 -3.29 7.69
N ILE A 118 -4.48 -2.74 7.03
CA ILE A 118 -5.85 -3.18 7.12
C ILE A 118 -6.23 -3.83 5.79
N HIS A 119 -6.67 -5.07 5.83
CA HIS A 119 -7.16 -5.75 4.64
C HIS A 119 -8.56 -5.25 4.33
N ASP A 120 -8.73 -4.58 3.19
CA ASP A 120 -9.98 -3.96 2.76
C ASP A 120 -10.30 -4.42 1.32
N PRO A 121 -10.59 -5.72 1.13
CA PRO A 121 -10.79 -6.28 -0.20
C PRO A 121 -12.01 -5.68 -0.89
N VAL A 122 -11.85 -5.37 -2.17
CA VAL A 122 -12.96 -4.98 -3.04
C VAL A 122 -13.27 -6.10 -4.03
N GLN A 123 -14.46 -6.08 -4.63
CA GLN A 123 -14.99 -7.15 -5.49
C GLN A 123 -13.97 -7.70 -6.50
N CYS A 124 -13.19 -6.83 -7.15
CA CYS A 124 -12.19 -7.20 -8.15
C CYS A 124 -10.73 -7.04 -7.69
N MET A 125 -10.47 -6.84 -6.39
CA MET A 125 -9.11 -6.75 -5.86
C MET A 125 -9.09 -7.25 -4.42
N TYR A 126 -9.17 -8.57 -4.27
CA TYR A 126 -9.11 -9.23 -2.98
C TYR A 126 -7.83 -8.93 -2.22
N PRO A 127 -6.63 -8.84 -2.82
CA PRO A 127 -5.42 -8.50 -2.04
C PRO A 127 -5.40 -7.05 -1.54
N HIS A 128 -6.37 -6.20 -1.93
CA HIS A 128 -6.35 -4.79 -1.60
C HIS A 128 -6.31 -4.59 -0.09
N SER A 129 -5.35 -3.77 0.33
CA SER A 129 -5.12 -3.42 1.72
C SER A 129 -4.73 -1.96 1.81
N GLU A 130 -4.83 -1.40 3.01
CA GLU A 130 -4.54 0.00 3.26
C GLU A 130 -3.66 0.14 4.48
N ILE A 131 -2.59 0.91 4.35
CA ILE A 131 -1.82 1.34 5.52
C ILE A 131 -2.55 2.53 6.14
N ARG A 132 -3.02 2.35 7.38
CA ARG A 132 -3.82 3.30 8.14
C ARG A 132 -3.03 3.82 9.34
N ILE A 133 -3.29 5.07 9.72
CA ILE A 133 -2.63 5.75 10.85
C ILE A 133 -3.45 5.58 12.11
N PHE A 134 -2.78 5.37 13.24
CA PHE A 134 -3.39 5.38 14.55
C PHE A 134 -2.63 6.35 15.48
N GLU A 135 -3.34 7.24 16.16
CA GLU A 135 -2.81 8.11 17.21
C GLU A 135 -3.26 7.58 18.58
N ASN A 136 -2.30 7.15 19.42
CA ASN A 136 -2.58 6.45 20.69
C ASN A 136 -3.61 5.31 20.55
N GLY A 137 -3.52 4.54 19.45
CA GLY A 137 -4.40 3.41 19.18
C GLY A 137 -5.74 3.75 18.53
N ASN A 138 -6.08 5.04 18.35
CA ASN A 138 -7.29 5.47 17.66
C ASN A 138 -7.02 5.77 16.19
N LEU A 139 -7.87 5.28 15.28
CA LEU A 139 -7.75 5.56 13.85
C LEU A 139 -7.88 7.07 13.60
N VAL A 140 -6.92 7.65 12.88
CA VAL A 140 -6.95 9.06 12.48
C VAL A 140 -6.81 9.19 10.95
N GLU A 141 -7.43 10.23 10.39
CA GLU A 141 -7.39 10.44 8.94
C GLU A 141 -6.06 11.02 8.45
N SER A 142 -5.40 11.83 9.28
CA SER A 142 -4.16 12.50 8.91
C SER A 142 -3.26 12.80 10.12
N ILE A 143 -1.97 12.94 9.84
CA ILE A 143 -0.97 13.42 10.81
C ILE A 143 -0.84 14.93 10.67
N LYS A 144 -1.03 15.68 11.75
CA LYS A 144 -0.96 17.14 11.70
C LYS A 144 0.48 17.66 11.56
N PRO A 145 1.46 17.21 12.36
CA PRO A 145 2.82 17.72 12.24
C PRO A 145 3.48 17.29 10.92
N LYS A 146 3.80 18.27 10.06
CA LYS A 146 4.50 18.02 8.79
C LYS A 146 5.87 17.37 9.00
N SER A 147 6.56 17.71 10.09
CA SER A 147 7.84 17.10 10.48
C SER A 147 7.71 15.59 10.67
N VAL A 148 6.66 15.15 11.38
CA VAL A 148 6.39 13.73 11.60
C VAL A 148 5.98 13.04 10.30
N LYS A 149 5.10 13.66 9.48
CA LYS A 149 4.76 13.15 8.14
C LYS A 149 6.01 12.87 7.31
N ASN A 150 6.95 13.82 7.27
CA ASN A 150 8.19 13.66 6.54
C ASN A 150 9.06 12.53 7.11
N LEU A 151 9.22 12.47 8.43
CA LEU A 151 9.99 11.43 9.11
C LEU A 151 9.49 10.02 8.75
N ILE A 152 8.18 9.80 8.76
CA ILE A 152 7.56 8.53 8.37
C ILE A 152 7.89 8.18 6.92
N LYS A 153 7.68 9.13 5.99
CA LYS A 153 7.93 8.91 4.56
C LYS A 153 9.41 8.60 4.30
N TYR A 154 10.33 9.26 4.99
CA TYR A 154 11.76 8.96 4.91
C TYR A 154 12.07 7.57 5.46
N LYS A 155 11.50 7.21 6.61
CA LYS A 155 11.68 5.88 7.19
C LYS A 155 11.21 4.79 6.22
N TRP A 156 10.00 4.91 5.66
CA TRP A 156 9.48 3.94 4.68
C TRP A 156 10.32 3.87 3.41
N ARG A 157 10.84 5.01 2.93
CA ARG A 157 11.81 5.02 1.83
C ARG A 157 13.05 4.18 2.15
N GLU A 158 13.60 4.28 3.35
CA GLU A 158 14.82 3.56 3.73
C GLU A 158 14.63 2.05 3.80
N ILE A 159 13.47 1.59 4.26
CA ILE A 159 13.16 0.15 4.42
C ILE A 159 12.53 -0.45 3.15
N SER A 160 12.09 0.37 2.20
CA SER A 160 11.47 -0.12 0.97
C SER A 160 12.47 -0.70 -0.02
N SER A 161 12.02 -1.70 -0.78
CA SER A 161 12.76 -2.26 -1.92
C SER A 161 11.99 -2.06 -3.22
N VAL A 162 12.67 -1.63 -4.28
CA VAL A 162 12.06 -1.45 -5.61
C VAL A 162 11.98 -2.79 -6.33
N LEU A 163 10.78 -3.23 -6.67
CA LEU A 163 10.52 -4.46 -7.42
C LEU A 163 10.33 -4.22 -8.92
N LYS A 164 9.76 -3.07 -9.27
CA LYS A 164 9.52 -2.66 -10.66
C LYS A 164 9.77 -1.17 -10.80
N LYS A 165 10.52 -0.80 -11.84
CA LYS A 165 10.69 0.60 -12.25
C LYS A 165 9.50 1.04 -13.12
N PRO A 166 9.08 2.31 -13.04
CA PRO A 166 8.14 2.84 -14.02
C PRO A 166 8.75 2.82 -15.43
N SER A 167 7.89 2.74 -16.44
CA SER A 167 8.25 2.55 -17.86
C SER A 167 7.20 3.13 -18.79
#